data_AF-A0A847HW71-F1
#
_entry.id   AF-A0A847HW71-F1
#
_cell.length_a   1.000
_cell.length_b   1.000
_cell.length_c   1.000
_cell.angle_alpha   90.00
_cell.angle_beta   90.00
_cell.angle_gamma   90.00
#
_symmetry.space_group_name_H-M   'P 1'
#
loop_
_entity.id
_entity.type
_entity.pdbx_description
1 polymer ?
#
loop_
_entity_poly.entity_id
_entity_poly.type
_entity_poly.pdbx_seq_one_letter_code
_entity_poly.pdbx_strand_id
1 'polypeptide(L)'
;MPKPDMPPPRRAPRLAVAALAALALGLAACAPSLTVDVGGSVRVTATSTSGGLLTVRIPGHRRGPVEVQHVDGSVFRIPPGHFPPPGACRIWHPHRPPGQQPPPGACSDLERRVPPGAYLVYG
;
A
#
# COMPACT_ATOMS: atom_id res chain seq x y z
N MET A 1 50.96 -12.44 59.84
CA MET A 1 49.75 -11.76 59.32
C MET A 1 49.60 -12.14 57.84
N PRO A 2 48.66 -13.03 57.48
CA PRO A 2 48.40 -13.41 56.09
C PRO A 2 47.59 -12.33 55.36
N LYS A 3 48.04 -11.96 54.16
CA LYS A 3 47.36 -11.00 53.26
C LYS A 3 46.13 -11.69 52.64
N PRO A 4 44.94 -11.08 52.63
CA PRO A 4 43.78 -11.69 51.98
C PRO A 4 43.95 -11.66 50.45
N ASP A 5 43.82 -12.84 49.84
CA ASP A 5 43.74 -13.01 48.39
C ASP A 5 42.48 -12.36 47.83
N MET A 6 42.65 -11.55 46.79
CA MET A 6 41.54 -10.91 46.07
C MET A 6 41.07 -11.84 44.93
N PRO A 7 39.76 -12.15 44.81
CA PRO A 7 39.27 -13.02 43.75
C PRO A 7 39.32 -12.32 42.38
N PRO A 8 39.53 -13.07 41.28
CA PRO A 8 39.54 -12.51 39.93
C PRO A 8 38.15 -12.00 39.51
N PRO A 9 38.08 -11.02 38.59
CA PRO A 9 36.82 -10.45 38.14
C PRO A 9 35.97 -11.49 37.39
N ARG A 10 34.69 -11.59 37.76
CA ARG A 10 33.71 -12.45 37.10
C ARG A 10 33.46 -11.95 35.67
N ARG A 11 33.78 -12.76 34.66
CA ARG A 11 33.40 -12.49 33.27
C ARG A 11 31.89 -12.69 33.13
N ALA A 12 31.17 -11.62 32.81
CA ALA A 12 29.75 -11.71 32.50
C ALA A 12 29.53 -12.53 31.20
N PRO A 13 28.51 -13.40 31.14
CA PRO A 13 28.22 -14.16 29.94
C PRO A 13 27.70 -13.23 28.83
N ARG A 14 28.41 -13.21 27.69
CA ARG A 14 28.08 -12.44 26.47
C ARG A 14 26.73 -12.82 25.83
N LEU A 15 25.99 -13.77 26.41
CA LEU A 15 24.79 -14.35 25.83
C LEU A 15 23.53 -13.50 25.98
N ALA A 16 23.50 -12.53 26.91
CA ALA A 16 22.33 -11.68 27.12
C ALA A 16 22.10 -10.63 26.02
N VAL A 17 23.14 -10.30 25.22
CA VAL A 17 23.03 -9.26 24.18
C VAL A 17 22.47 -9.83 22.87
N ALA A 18 22.64 -11.12 22.60
CA ALA A 18 22.23 -11.73 21.33
C ALA A 18 20.71 -11.94 21.22
N ALA A 19 20.02 -12.21 22.33
CA ALA A 19 18.58 -12.50 22.33
C ALA A 19 17.71 -11.26 22.05
N LEU A 20 18.14 -10.07 22.46
CA LEU A 20 17.44 -8.81 22.18
C LEU A 20 17.56 -8.38 20.71
N ALA A 21 18.71 -8.64 20.08
CA ALA A 21 18.91 -8.33 18.66
C ALA A 21 18.05 -9.22 17.74
N ALA A 22 17.87 -10.49 18.09
CA ALA A 22 17.04 -11.41 17.30
C ALA A 22 15.54 -11.05 17.34
N LEU A 23 15.04 -10.52 18.46
CA LEU A 23 13.64 -10.07 18.58
C LEU A 23 13.37 -8.80 17.74
N ALA A 24 14.36 -7.90 17.62
CA ALA A 24 14.24 -6.67 16.85
C ALA A 24 14.25 -6.91 15.32
N LEU A 25 14.96 -7.94 14.84
CA LEU A 25 14.97 -8.28 13.41
C LEU A 25 13.70 -9.02 12.94
N GLY A 26 12.93 -9.65 13.83
CA GLY A 26 11.69 -10.35 13.47
C GLY A 26 10.52 -9.41 13.14
N LEU A 27 10.43 -8.25 13.81
CA LEU A 27 9.31 -7.32 13.66
C LEU A 27 9.38 -6.44 12.40
N ALA A 28 10.58 -6.25 11.82
CA ALA A 28 10.77 -5.38 10.66
C ALA A 28 10.30 -6.00 9.32
N ALA A 29 10.14 -7.33 9.26
CA ALA A 29 9.82 -8.04 8.02
C ALA A 29 8.35 -7.93 7.57
N CYS A 30 7.48 -7.34 8.40
CA CYS A 30 6.04 -7.19 8.09
C CYS A 30 5.64 -5.77 7.69
N ALA A 31 6.59 -4.85 7.47
CA ALA A 31 6.26 -3.50 7.05
C ALA A 31 5.89 -3.49 5.55
N PRO A 32 4.70 -3.01 5.16
CA PRO A 32 4.37 -2.85 3.75
C PRO A 32 5.33 -1.84 3.11
N SER A 33 5.88 -2.17 1.94
CA SER A 33 6.75 -1.26 1.19
C SER A 33 6.00 -0.64 0.00
N LEU A 34 6.19 0.67 -0.19
CA LEU A 34 5.63 1.45 -1.29
C LEU A 34 6.80 2.03 -2.10
N THR A 35 6.93 1.65 -3.37
CA THR A 35 7.96 2.19 -4.27
C THR A 35 7.33 3.21 -5.21
N VAL A 36 7.76 4.47 -5.15
CA VAL A 36 7.30 5.55 -6.04
C VAL A 36 8.48 5.99 -6.92
N ASP A 37 8.42 5.72 -8.22
CA ASP A 37 9.39 6.24 -9.20
C ASP A 37 8.90 7.60 -9.71
N VAL A 38 9.69 8.65 -9.49
CA VAL A 38 9.34 10.03 -9.87
C VAL A 38 9.52 10.27 -11.39
N GLY A 39 9.92 9.25 -12.16
CA GLY A 39 10.27 9.32 -13.58
C GLY A 39 9.22 8.81 -14.58
N GLY A 40 8.10 8.20 -14.15
CA GLY A 40 7.00 7.93 -15.09
C GLY A 40 6.03 6.79 -14.78
N SER A 41 6.24 5.98 -13.74
CA SER A 41 5.26 4.95 -13.35
C SER A 41 5.21 4.74 -11.84
N VAL A 42 4.00 4.84 -11.27
CA VAL A 42 3.76 4.54 -9.85
C VAL A 42 3.28 3.10 -9.77
N ARG A 43 4.16 2.16 -9.38
CA ARG A 43 3.79 0.76 -9.12
C ARG A 43 3.46 0.61 -7.64
N VAL A 44 2.20 0.33 -7.34
CA VAL A 44 1.71 0.15 -5.98
C VAL A 44 1.52 -1.34 -5.71
N THR A 45 2.45 -1.96 -5.00
CA THR A 45 2.33 -3.34 -4.51
C THR A 45 1.85 -3.29 -3.06
N ALA A 46 0.54 -3.45 -2.84
CA ALA A 46 -0.01 -3.46 -1.49
C ALA A 46 0.05 -4.87 -0.88
N THR A 47 1.09 -5.17 -0.10
CA THR A 47 1.15 -6.33 0.80
C THR A 47 0.61 -5.93 2.17
N SER A 48 -0.69 -5.60 2.25
CA SER A 48 -1.33 -5.31 3.54
C SER A 48 -1.99 -6.56 4.11
N THR A 49 -1.67 -6.91 5.35
CA THR A 49 -2.40 -7.89 6.17
C THR A 49 -3.73 -7.32 6.71
N SER A 50 -3.98 -6.03 6.53
CA SER A 50 -5.21 -5.35 6.96
C SER A 50 -6.01 -4.88 5.73
N GLY A 51 -7.31 -5.20 5.68
CA GLY A 51 -8.21 -4.91 4.55
C GLY A 51 -8.55 -3.43 4.34
N GLY A 52 -7.61 -2.52 4.59
CA GLY A 52 -7.77 -1.07 4.40
C GLY A 52 -7.77 -0.67 2.93
N LEU A 53 -8.50 0.40 2.61
CA LEU A 53 -8.50 1.03 1.28
C LEU A 53 -7.22 1.84 1.08
N LEU A 54 -6.49 1.57 0.00
CA LEU A 54 -5.33 2.36 -0.40
C LEU A 54 -5.73 3.39 -1.48
N THR A 55 -5.74 4.67 -1.12
CA THR A 55 -6.02 5.75 -2.07
C THR A 55 -4.75 6.17 -2.81
N VAL A 56 -4.64 5.86 -4.10
CA VAL A 56 -3.54 6.31 -4.95
C VAL A 56 -3.96 7.58 -5.69
N ARG A 57 -3.37 8.72 -5.33
CA ARG A 57 -3.56 9.99 -6.05
C ARG A 57 -2.56 10.10 -7.17
N ILE A 58 -3.06 10.33 -8.37
CA ILE A 58 -2.26 10.41 -9.60
C ILE A 58 -2.37 11.85 -10.13
N PRO A 59 -1.26 12.51 -10.53
CA PRO A 59 -1.30 13.87 -11.07
C PRO A 59 -2.25 14.00 -12.27
N GLY A 60 -3.10 15.04 -12.26
CA GLY A 60 -4.23 15.21 -13.18
C GLY A 60 -3.90 15.56 -14.64
N HIS A 61 -2.64 15.85 -14.98
CA HIS A 61 -2.23 16.12 -16.37
C HIS A 61 -1.99 14.85 -17.18
N ARG A 62 -2.92 13.90 -17.14
CA ARG A 62 -2.80 12.61 -17.83
C ARG A 62 -3.42 12.72 -19.22
N ARG A 63 -2.58 12.55 -20.25
CA ARG A 63 -3.03 12.40 -21.65
C ARG A 63 -3.37 10.95 -22.00
N GLY A 64 -3.01 10.01 -21.14
CA GLY A 64 -3.06 8.57 -21.39
C GLY A 64 -4.07 7.83 -20.52
N PRO A 65 -4.40 6.58 -20.91
CA PRO A 65 -5.20 5.68 -20.08
C PRO A 65 -4.56 5.44 -18.71
N VAL A 66 -5.37 5.00 -17.75
CA VAL A 66 -4.85 4.33 -16.56
C VAL A 66 -5.10 2.83 -16.72
N GLU A 67 -4.04 2.05 -16.57
CA GLU A 67 -4.08 0.60 -16.54
C GLU A 67 -3.85 0.14 -15.11
N VAL A 68 -4.74 -0.71 -14.61
CA VAL A 68 -4.71 -1.23 -13.25
C VAL A 68 -4.55 -2.74 -13.34
N GLN A 69 -3.48 -3.26 -12.76
CA GLN A 69 -3.24 -4.69 -12.60
C GLN A 69 -3.58 -5.10 -11.17
N HIS A 70 -4.48 -6.06 -11.04
CA HIS A 70 -4.85 -6.68 -9.77
C HIS A 70 -3.80 -7.70 -9.32
N VAL A 71 -3.85 -8.04 -8.03
CA VAL A 71 -3.00 -9.08 -7.43
C VAL A 71 -3.23 -10.48 -8.02
N ASP A 72 -4.42 -10.76 -8.54
CA ASP A 72 -4.75 -12.00 -9.24
C ASP A 72 -4.27 -12.04 -10.69
N GLY A 73 -3.60 -10.98 -11.15
CA GLY A 73 -3.11 -10.82 -12.51
C GLY A 73 -4.13 -10.25 -13.50
N SER A 74 -5.38 -10.04 -13.09
CA SER A 74 -6.37 -9.39 -13.96
C SER A 74 -6.02 -7.92 -14.20
N VAL A 75 -6.29 -7.44 -15.42
CA VAL A 75 -5.95 -6.07 -15.83
C VAL A 75 -7.18 -5.39 -16.39
N PHE A 76 -7.41 -4.13 -16.01
CA PHE A 76 -8.40 -3.28 -16.66
C PHE A 76 -7.84 -1.90 -16.98
N ARG A 77 -8.48 -1.24 -17.95
CA ARG A 77 -8.06 0.06 -18.48
C ARG A 77 -9.19 1.09 -18.40
N ILE A 78 -8.88 2.27 -17.86
CA ILE A 78 -9.74 3.44 -17.84
C ILE A 78 -9.27 4.41 -18.94
N PRO A 79 -10.05 4.60 -20.03
CA PRO A 79 -9.71 5.57 -21.07
C PRO A 79 -9.78 7.03 -20.57
N PRO A 80 -8.99 7.97 -21.13
CA PRO A 80 -8.97 9.38 -20.71
C PRO A 80 -10.34 10.07 -20.69
N GLY A 81 -11.21 9.79 -21.65
CA GLY A 81 -12.55 10.38 -21.71
C GLY A 81 -13.56 9.80 -20.69
N HIS A 82 -13.14 8.85 -19.86
CA HIS A 82 -14.02 8.15 -18.91
C HIS A 82 -13.72 8.49 -17.44
N PHE A 83 -12.76 9.37 -17.18
CA PHE A 83 -12.56 9.90 -15.83
C PHE A 83 -13.71 10.83 -15.45
N PRO A 84 -14.14 10.83 -14.17
CA PRO A 84 -15.06 11.84 -13.67
C PRO A 84 -14.41 13.23 -13.73
N PRO A 85 -15.21 14.31 -13.79
CA PRO A 85 -14.68 15.67 -13.71
C PRO A 85 -14.04 15.94 -12.34
N PRO A 86 -13.17 16.96 -12.22
CA PRO A 86 -12.54 17.33 -10.95
C PRO A 86 -13.57 17.53 -9.82
N GLY A 87 -13.31 16.89 -8.67
CA GLY A 87 -14.20 16.95 -7.50
C GLY A 87 -15.38 15.97 -7.51
N ALA A 88 -15.54 15.18 -8.57
CA ALA A 88 -16.48 14.07 -8.62
C ALA A 88 -15.77 12.72 -8.55
N CYS A 89 -16.53 11.69 -8.19
CA CYS A 89 -16.07 10.32 -8.16
C CYS A 89 -16.90 9.45 -9.11
N ARG A 90 -16.34 8.30 -9.50
CA ARG A 90 -17.03 7.31 -10.32
C ARG A 90 -16.71 5.91 -9.83
N ILE A 91 -17.72 5.06 -9.67
CA ILE A 91 -17.51 3.63 -9.43
C ILE A 91 -17.20 2.96 -10.77
N TRP A 92 -16.07 2.27 -10.84
CA TRP A 92 -15.59 1.54 -12.01
C TRP A 92 -15.69 0.04 -11.77
N HIS A 93 -16.39 -0.66 -12.66
CA HIS A 93 -16.50 -2.12 -12.65
C HIS A 93 -15.54 -2.73 -13.68
N PRO A 94 -14.52 -3.49 -13.28
CA PRO A 94 -13.53 -4.06 -14.21
C PRO A 94 -14.15 -4.91 -15.34
N HIS A 95 -15.26 -5.59 -15.06
CA HIS A 95 -15.94 -6.47 -16.01
C HIS A 95 -16.97 -5.77 -16.92
N ARG A 96 -17.10 -4.44 -16.83
CA ARG A 96 -18.00 -3.67 -17.71
C ARG A 96 -17.21 -2.91 -18.78
N PRO A 97 -17.68 -2.92 -20.05
CA PRO A 97 -17.13 -2.05 -21.08
C PRO A 97 -17.16 -0.57 -20.66
N PRO A 98 -16.22 0.28 -21.11
CA PRO A 98 -16.15 1.69 -20.71
C PRO A 98 -17.46 2.46 -20.89
N GLY A 99 -18.17 2.25 -22.00
CA GLY A 99 -19.45 2.91 -22.29
C GLY A 99 -20.65 2.42 -21.45
N GLN A 100 -20.48 1.35 -20.67
CA GLN A 100 -21.53 0.77 -19.79
C GLN A 100 -21.25 1.02 -18.30
N GLN A 101 -20.24 1.84 -18.00
CA GLN A 101 -19.90 2.21 -16.64
C GLN A 101 -20.94 3.18 -16.07
N PRO A 102 -21.29 3.09 -14.78
CA PRO A 102 -22.18 4.04 -14.12
C PRO A 102 -21.71 5.50 -14.30
N PRO A 103 -22.62 6.48 -14.23
CA PRO A 103 -22.24 7.88 -14.30
C PRO A 103 -21.40 8.29 -13.08
N PRO A 104 -20.61 9.37 -13.18
CA PRO A 104 -20.01 10.03 -12.03
C PRO A 104 -21.06 10.53 -11.02
N GLY A 105 -20.63 10.75 -9.78
CA GLY A 105 -21.45 11.30 -8.70
C GLY A 105 -20.61 11.92 -7.59
N ALA A 106 -21.27 12.36 -6.52
CA ALA A 106 -20.60 12.94 -5.36
C ALA A 106 -19.69 11.92 -4.66
N CYS A 107 -18.43 12.29 -4.41
CA CYS A 107 -17.47 11.43 -3.72
C CYS A 107 -17.97 10.99 -2.34
N SER A 108 -18.53 11.93 -1.57
CA SER A 108 -19.11 11.65 -0.27
C SER A 108 -20.12 10.51 -0.31
N ASP A 109 -20.88 10.35 -1.39
CA ASP A 109 -21.90 9.32 -1.48
C ASP A 109 -21.36 8.01 -2.04
N LEU A 110 -20.40 8.08 -2.98
CA LEU A 110 -19.87 6.89 -3.64
C LEU A 110 -18.84 6.15 -2.78
N GLU A 111 -18.08 6.84 -1.92
CA GLU A 111 -17.11 6.23 -1.00
C GLU A 111 -17.73 5.16 -0.10
N ARG A 112 -18.97 5.35 0.34
CA ARG A 112 -19.69 4.38 1.19
C ARG A 112 -20.39 3.27 0.43
N ARG A 113 -20.36 3.29 -0.91
CA ARG A 113 -21.20 2.42 -1.77
C ARG A 113 -20.41 1.64 -2.80
N VAL A 114 -19.08 1.60 -2.69
CA VAL A 114 -18.22 0.83 -3.60
C VAL A 114 -18.48 -0.66 -3.39
N PRO A 115 -19.05 -1.38 -4.39
CA PRO A 115 -19.28 -2.82 -4.26
C PRO A 115 -17.95 -3.60 -4.26
N PRO A 116 -17.92 -4.82 -3.70
CA PRO A 116 -16.76 -5.70 -3.80
C PRO A 116 -16.28 -5.87 -5.25
N GLY A 117 -14.96 -5.77 -5.46
CA GLY A 117 -14.35 -5.89 -6.78
C GLY A 117 -14.53 -4.68 -7.71
N ALA A 118 -15.22 -3.62 -7.25
CA ALA A 118 -15.29 -2.34 -7.96
C ALA A 118 -14.27 -1.34 -7.39
N TYR A 119 -14.00 -0.29 -8.16
CA TYR A 119 -13.02 0.73 -7.84
C TYR A 119 -13.67 2.10 -7.75
N LEU A 120 -13.24 2.91 -6.80
CA LEU A 120 -13.59 4.32 -6.78
C LEU A 120 -12.52 5.13 -7.51
N VAL A 121 -12.91 5.78 -8.60
CA VAL A 121 -12.07 6.64 -9.41
C VAL A 121 -12.37 8.09 -9.04
N TYR A 122 -11.33 8.85 -8.72
CA TYR A 122 -11.41 10.28 -8.42
C TYR A 122 -11.03 11.09 -9.66
N GLY A 123 -11.70 12.25 -9.81
CA GLY A 123 -11.41 13.24 -10.86
C GLY A 123 -10.49 14.35 -10.39
#